data_AF-K1QDV3-F1
#
_entry.id   AF-K1QDV3-F1
#
_cell.length_a   1.000
_cell.length_b   1.000
_cell.length_c   1.000
_cell.angle_alpha   90.00
_cell.angle_beta   90.00
_cell.angle_gamma   90.00
#
_symmetry.space_group_name_H-M   'P 1'
#
loop_
_entity.id
_entity.type
_entity.pdbx_description
1 polymer ?
#
loop_
_entity_poly.entity_id
_entity_poly.type
_entity_poly.pdbx_seq_one_letter_code
_entity_poly.pdbx_strand_id
1 'polypeptide(L)'
;MKNIINFRYVQNLANRLNRCACIIQFRDLHNQGKSELHIYNVPPPSKKYDLIGPPDKKSNLRPVVFHVPQKETALQCRYRLMRKETHDWNQAFWANHNERFFKEKEDFVRRKLDDKQQTVDSAEARLSADELSEFYKAFLDKNYPLHANYNRSESYYSTGNRLFG
;
A
#
# COMPACT_ATOMS: atom_id res chain seq x y z
N MET A 1 -3.92 -2.72 28.38
CA MET A 1 -4.85 -2.81 27.23
C MET A 1 -4.14 -3.55 26.11
N LYS A 2 -4.63 -4.73 25.74
CA LYS A 2 -3.93 -5.68 24.87
C LYS A 2 -4.06 -5.22 23.42
N ASN A 3 -2.93 -4.86 22.80
CA ASN A 3 -2.81 -4.60 21.37
C ASN A 3 -2.98 -5.91 20.60
N ILE A 4 -4.22 -6.22 20.23
CA ILE A 4 -4.53 -7.31 19.32
C ILE A 4 -4.31 -6.78 17.90
N ILE A 5 -3.04 -6.66 17.52
CA ILE A 5 -2.67 -6.55 16.10
C ILE A 5 -3.01 -7.91 15.50
N ASN A 6 -3.92 -7.88 14.52
CA ASN A 6 -4.49 -9.03 13.83
C ASN A 6 -3.41 -10.01 13.34
N PHE A 7 -3.11 -11.02 14.16
CA PHE A 7 -2.22 -12.16 13.87
C PHE A 7 -2.83 -13.12 12.83
N ARG A 8 -3.90 -12.72 12.12
CA ARG A 8 -4.66 -13.56 11.18
C ARG A 8 -4.14 -13.52 9.74
N TYR A 9 -3.15 -12.70 9.41
CA TYR A 9 -2.65 -12.68 8.03
C TYR A 9 -1.57 -13.75 7.75
N VAL A 10 -0.80 -14.14 8.77
CA VAL A 10 0.31 -15.10 8.59
C VAL A 10 -0.14 -16.56 8.68
N GLN A 11 -1.33 -16.85 9.22
CA GLN A 11 -1.89 -18.20 9.29
C GLN A 11 -2.62 -18.68 8.02
N ASN A 12 -2.76 -17.84 6.99
CA ASN A 12 -3.58 -18.17 5.82
C ASN A 12 -2.81 -18.71 4.60
N LEU A 13 -1.49 -18.94 4.71
CA LEU A 13 -0.67 -19.48 3.62
C LEU A 13 -0.74 -21.02 3.51
N ALA A 14 -0.98 -21.74 4.61
CA ALA A 14 -0.99 -23.21 4.60
C ALA A 14 -2.31 -23.85 4.12
N ASN A 15 -3.41 -23.11 4.04
CA ASN A 15 -4.75 -23.66 3.76
C ASN A 15 -5.40 -23.19 2.44
N ARG A 16 -4.64 -22.63 1.49
CA ARG A 16 -5.21 -22.13 0.21
C ARG A 16 -4.65 -22.80 -1.05
N LEU A 17 -4.17 -24.04 -0.93
CA LEU A 17 -3.78 -24.85 -2.09
C LEU A 17 -4.96 -25.45 -2.87
N ASN A 18 -6.23 -25.22 -2.49
CA ASN A 18 -7.38 -25.80 -3.18
C ASN A 18 -8.54 -24.82 -3.38
N ARG A 19 -8.36 -23.81 -4.24
CA ARG A 19 -9.49 -23.16 -4.93
C ARG A 19 -9.13 -22.92 -6.41
N CYS A 20 -8.80 -24.01 -7.10
CA CYS A 20 -8.97 -24.10 -8.54
C CYS A 20 -10.46 -24.26 -8.84
N ALA A 21 -11.17 -23.14 -8.98
CA ALA A 21 -12.44 -23.11 -9.69
C ALA A 21 -12.54 -21.75 -10.38
N CYS A 22 -12.22 -21.77 -11.68
CA CYS A 22 -12.56 -20.69 -12.59
C CYS A 22 -14.08 -20.65 -12.70
N ILE A 23 -14.74 -19.87 -11.83
CA ILE A 23 -16.11 -19.41 -12.02
C ILE A 23 -16.09 -17.93 -11.64
N ILE A 24 -16.38 -17.08 -12.62
CA ILE A 24 -16.67 -15.68 -12.40
C ILE A 24 -17.88 -15.62 -11.46
N GLN A 25 -17.64 -15.27 -10.19
CA GLN A 25 -18.65 -14.66 -9.33
C GLN A 25 -18.01 -13.45 -8.67
N PHE A 26 -18.27 -12.29 -9.28
CA PHE A 26 -18.17 -11.01 -8.61
C PHE A 26 -18.98 -11.09 -7.30
N ARG A 27 -18.29 -11.07 -6.16
CA ARG A 27 -18.86 -10.61 -4.90
C ARG A 27 -18.08 -9.38 -4.49
N ASP A 28 -18.53 -8.25 -5.01
CA ASP A 28 -18.25 -6.94 -4.46
C ASP A 28 -18.90 -6.87 -3.07
N LEU A 29 -18.16 -7.31 -2.06
CA LEU A 29 -18.47 -7.00 -0.67
C LEU A 29 -17.64 -5.78 -0.29
N HIS A 30 -18.24 -4.61 -0.53
CA HIS A 30 -18.30 -3.45 0.36
C HIS A 30 -18.53 -2.17 -0.46
N ASN A 31 -19.79 -1.96 -0.83
CA ASN A 31 -20.33 -0.62 -1.09
C ASN A 31 -21.36 -0.31 -0.01
N GLN A 32 -20.91 0.31 1.08
CA GLN A 32 -21.75 1.15 1.94
C GLN A 32 -20.91 2.32 2.43
N GLY A 33 -21.00 3.44 1.70
CA GLY A 33 -20.36 4.69 2.06
C GLY A 33 -20.04 5.53 0.83
N LYS A 34 -21.05 6.22 0.30
CA LYS A 34 -20.86 7.28 -0.69
C LYS A 34 -19.95 8.37 -0.09
N SER A 35 -18.69 8.37 -0.48
CA SER A 35 -17.89 9.60 -0.58
C SER A 35 -17.30 9.61 -1.98
N GLU A 36 -17.64 10.63 -2.76
CA GLU A 36 -17.13 10.86 -4.11
C GLU A 36 -15.59 10.89 -4.09
N LEU A 37 -14.97 9.74 -4.30
CA LEU A 37 -13.64 9.70 -4.89
C LEU A 37 -13.89 9.52 -6.37
N HIS A 38 -13.77 10.63 -7.09
CA HIS A 38 -13.75 10.69 -8.54
C HIS A 38 -12.61 9.77 -9.03
N ILE A 39 -12.96 8.51 -9.28
CA ILE A 39 -12.07 7.51 -9.89
C ILE A 39 -11.87 7.98 -11.31
N TYR A 40 -10.77 8.70 -11.56
CA TYR A 40 -10.34 9.02 -12.91
C TYR A 40 -10.21 7.72 -13.70
N ASN A 41 -11.11 7.54 -14.68
CA ASN A 41 -10.97 6.70 -15.87
C ASN A 41 -9.99 5.54 -15.74
N VAL A 42 -10.43 4.43 -15.12
CA VAL A 42 -9.78 3.14 -15.33
C VAL A 42 -9.91 2.83 -16.82
N PRO A 43 -8.83 2.87 -17.63
CA PRO A 43 -8.95 2.52 -19.03
C PRO A 43 -9.38 1.05 -19.08
N PRO A 44 -10.25 0.67 -20.04
CA PRO A 44 -10.63 -0.73 -20.18
C PRO A 44 -9.38 -1.60 -20.25
N PRO A 45 -9.37 -2.79 -19.62
CA PRO A 45 -8.19 -3.66 -19.60
C PRO A 45 -7.59 -3.73 -20.99
N SER A 46 -6.33 -3.32 -21.13
CA SER A 46 -5.69 -3.33 -22.45
C SER A 46 -5.69 -4.76 -22.98
N LYS A 47 -5.75 -4.94 -24.30
CA LYS A 47 -5.76 -6.28 -24.90
C LYS A 47 -4.41 -7.02 -24.80
N LYS A 48 -3.34 -6.36 -24.34
CA LYS A 48 -1.98 -6.90 -24.46
C LYS A 48 -1.01 -6.62 -23.31
N TYR A 49 -1.18 -5.51 -22.60
CA TYR A 49 -0.24 -5.02 -21.58
C TYR A 49 -0.94 -4.56 -20.30
N ASP A 50 -0.24 -4.64 -19.17
CA ASP A 50 -0.69 -4.03 -17.92
C ASP A 50 -0.72 -2.50 -18.05
N LEU A 51 -1.69 -1.84 -17.41
CA LEU A 51 -1.79 -0.39 -17.39
C LEU A 51 -1.33 0.15 -16.04
N ILE A 52 -0.50 1.19 -16.06
CA ILE A 52 0.04 1.84 -14.86
C ILE A 52 -0.56 3.24 -14.76
N GLY A 53 -1.24 3.51 -13.65
CA GLY A 53 -1.91 4.79 -13.40
C GLY A 53 -0.99 5.89 -12.86
N PRO A 54 -1.56 7.10 -12.64
CA PRO A 54 -0.91 8.15 -11.86
C PRO A 54 -0.70 7.69 -10.40
N PRO A 55 0.24 8.31 -9.66
CA PRO A 55 0.48 7.96 -8.25
C PRO A 55 -0.81 8.01 -7.41
N ASP A 56 -1.02 7.00 -6.57
CA ASP A 56 -2.13 7.00 -5.60
C ASP A 56 -1.93 8.04 -4.51
N LYS A 57 -3.02 8.72 -4.10
CA LYS A 57 -2.95 9.83 -3.14
C LYS A 57 -2.58 9.40 -1.72
N LYS A 58 -2.83 8.13 -1.34
CA LYS A 58 -2.59 7.64 0.02
C LYS A 58 -1.26 6.90 0.09
N SER A 59 -1.02 5.96 -0.80
CA SER A 59 0.18 5.12 -0.78
C SER A 59 1.37 5.74 -1.51
N ASN A 60 1.14 6.72 -2.41
CA ASN A 60 2.10 7.22 -3.40
C ASN A 60 2.58 6.19 -4.43
N LEU A 61 2.09 4.95 -4.37
CA LEU A 61 2.40 3.91 -5.35
C LEU A 61 1.50 4.04 -6.57
N ARG A 62 2.02 3.69 -7.75
CA ARG A 62 1.22 3.68 -8.98
C ARG A 62 0.27 2.48 -8.99
N PRO A 63 -1.05 2.67 -9.12
CA PRO A 63 -2.00 1.57 -9.26
C PRO A 63 -1.76 0.86 -10.59
N VAL A 64 -1.96 -0.46 -10.59
CA VAL A 64 -1.80 -1.31 -11.79
C VAL A 64 -3.11 -2.00 -12.13
N VAL A 65 -3.55 -1.85 -13.38
CA VAL A 65 -4.65 -2.65 -13.95
C VAL A 65 -4.01 -3.78 -14.75
N PHE A 66 -4.06 -4.98 -14.20
CA PHE A 66 -3.46 -6.16 -14.84
C PHE A 66 -4.26 -6.59 -16.07
N HIS A 67 -3.55 -6.87 -17.17
CA HIS A 67 -4.14 -7.42 -18.38
C HIS A 67 -4.73 -8.82 -18.12
N VAL A 68 -5.92 -9.06 -18.67
CA VAL A 68 -6.54 -10.40 -18.69
C VAL A 68 -6.61 -10.89 -20.14
N PRO A 69 -5.85 -11.93 -20.51
CA PRO A 69 -5.91 -12.52 -21.84
C PRO A 69 -7.26 -13.18 -22.12
N GLN A 70 -7.72 -13.16 -23.39
CA GLN A 70 -8.99 -13.77 -23.77
C GLN A 70 -9.02 -15.30 -23.57
N LYS A 71 -7.87 -15.97 -23.70
CA LYS A 71 -7.69 -17.42 -23.48
C LYS A 71 -6.66 -17.66 -22.37
N GLU A 72 -6.91 -17.10 -21.20
CA GLU A 72 -6.03 -17.24 -20.04
C GLU A 72 -5.94 -18.70 -19.56
N THR A 73 -4.72 -19.23 -19.45
CA THR A 73 -4.52 -20.56 -18.84
C THR A 73 -4.65 -20.49 -17.32
N ALA A 74 -4.91 -21.62 -16.66
CA ALA A 74 -5.01 -21.66 -15.19
C ALA A 74 -3.73 -21.13 -14.51
N LEU A 75 -2.56 -21.40 -15.08
CA LEU A 75 -1.28 -20.91 -14.57
C LEU A 75 -1.15 -19.39 -14.73
N GLN A 76 -1.53 -18.84 -15.90
CA GLN A 76 -1.52 -17.39 -16.14
C GLN A 76 -2.47 -16.66 -15.18
N CYS A 77 -3.67 -17.20 -14.97
CA CYS A 77 -4.63 -16.66 -14.00
C CYS A 77 -4.05 -16.65 -12.59
N ARG A 78 -3.48 -17.77 -12.14
CA ARG A 78 -2.85 -17.87 -10.81
C ARG A 78 -1.71 -16.86 -10.66
N TYR A 79 -0.87 -16.72 -11.67
CA TYR A 79 0.23 -15.76 -11.68
C TYR A 79 -0.28 -14.31 -11.60
N ARG A 80 -1.29 -13.96 -12.41
CA ARG A 80 -1.91 -12.63 -12.39
C ARG A 80 -2.55 -12.31 -11.04
N LEU A 81 -3.27 -13.26 -10.45
CA LEU A 81 -3.88 -13.09 -9.12
C LEU A 81 -2.82 -12.91 -8.03
N MET A 82 -1.73 -13.66 -8.09
CA MET A 82 -0.61 -13.52 -7.15
C MET A 82 0.09 -12.15 -7.28
N ARG A 83 0.28 -11.67 -8.51
CA ARG A 83 0.78 -10.30 -8.75
C ARG A 83 -0.18 -9.24 -8.21
N LYS A 84 -1.49 -9.41 -8.43
CA LYS A 84 -2.51 -8.50 -7.90
C LYS A 84 -2.52 -8.48 -6.37
N GLU A 85 -2.50 -9.64 -5.73
CA GLU A 85 -2.45 -9.74 -4.27
C GLU A 85 -1.21 -9.07 -3.68
N THR A 86 -0.05 -9.30 -4.30
CA THR A 86 1.21 -8.62 -3.90
C THR A 86 1.09 -7.10 -4.04
N HIS A 87 0.51 -6.64 -5.16
CA HIS A 87 0.30 -5.21 -5.40
C HIS A 87 -0.66 -4.57 -4.39
N ASP A 88 -1.81 -5.21 -4.14
CA ASP A 88 -2.79 -4.74 -3.17
C ASP A 88 -2.21 -4.68 -1.74
N TRP A 89 -1.38 -5.67 -1.38
CA TRP A 89 -0.65 -5.67 -0.11
C TRP A 89 0.32 -4.50 0.00
N ASN A 90 1.13 -4.24 -1.03
CA ASN A 90 2.03 -3.08 -1.09
C ASN A 90 1.25 -1.76 -0.96
N GLN A 91 0.15 -1.61 -1.71
CA GLN A 91 -0.72 -0.44 -1.64
C GLN A 91 -1.24 -0.20 -0.22
N ALA A 92 -1.76 -1.24 0.42
CA ALA A 92 -2.30 -1.15 1.77
C ALA A 92 -1.23 -0.83 2.82
N PHE A 93 -0.05 -1.45 2.72
CA PHE A 93 1.08 -1.17 3.62
C PHE A 93 1.48 0.30 3.55
N TRP A 94 1.73 0.82 2.34
CA TRP A 94 2.19 2.20 2.16
C TRP A 94 1.11 3.23 2.46
N ALA A 95 -0.17 2.96 2.17
CA ALA A 95 -1.26 3.83 2.57
C ALA A 95 -1.32 4.01 4.09
N ASN A 96 -1.24 2.92 4.86
CA ASN A 96 -1.25 2.97 6.32
C ASN A 96 0.04 3.56 6.92
N HIS A 97 1.19 3.28 6.29
CA HIS A 97 2.45 3.87 6.69
C HIS A 97 2.43 5.40 6.51
N ASN A 98 2.02 5.87 5.33
CA ASN A 98 1.97 7.29 5.00
C ASN A 98 0.98 8.06 5.87
N GLU A 99 -0.19 7.48 6.16
CA GLU A 99 -1.16 8.07 7.10
C GLU A 99 -0.52 8.35 8.47
N ARG A 100 0.21 7.37 9.02
CA ARG A 100 0.93 7.54 10.30
C ARG A 100 2.06 8.56 10.18
N PHE A 101 2.82 8.52 9.09
CA PHE A 101 3.89 9.46 8.83
C PHE A 101 3.38 10.91 8.82
N PHE A 102 2.34 11.21 8.05
CA PHE A 102 1.79 12.56 7.96
C PHE A 102 1.25 13.04 9.32
N LYS A 103 0.54 12.18 10.05
CA LYS A 103 0.06 12.50 11.39
C LYS A 103 1.20 12.82 12.37
N GLU A 104 2.21 11.95 12.44
CA GLU A 104 3.36 12.18 13.34
C GLU A 104 4.16 13.43 12.94
N LYS A 105 4.26 13.72 11.64
CA LYS A 105 4.89 14.93 11.11
C LYS A 105 4.10 16.17 11.52
N GLU A 106 2.79 16.20 11.31
CA GLU A 106 1.92 17.31 11.71
C GLU A 106 2.04 17.60 13.22
N ASP A 107 2.04 16.56 14.05
CA ASP A 107 2.20 16.68 15.50
C ASP A 107 3.61 17.18 15.90
N PHE A 108 4.65 16.82 15.14
CA PHE A 108 6.00 17.38 15.34
C PHE A 108 6.06 18.85 14.97
N VAL A 109 5.51 19.22 13.81
CA VAL A 109 5.49 20.59 13.32
C VAL A 109 4.72 21.49 14.30
N ARG A 110 3.55 21.05 14.77
CA ARG A 110 2.74 21.80 15.75
C ARG A 110 3.54 22.10 17.02
N ARG A 111 4.18 21.08 17.61
CA ARG A 111 5.00 21.25 18.83
C ARG A 111 6.16 22.23 18.62
N LYS A 112 6.90 22.11 17.52
CA LYS A 112 8.03 23.02 17.22
C LYS A 112 7.55 24.46 16.99
N LEU A 113 6.35 24.67 16.47
CA LEU A 113 5.78 26.02 16.31
C LEU A 113 5.27 26.60 17.63
N ASP A 114 4.66 25.78 18.48
CA ASP A 114 4.24 26.18 19.83
C ASP A 114 5.46 26.63 20.67
N ASP A 115 6.56 25.88 20.63
CA ASP A 115 7.83 26.23 21.28
C ASP A 115 8.39 27.57 20.76
N LYS A 116 8.11 27.91 19.50
CA LYS A 116 8.54 29.16 18.84
C LYS A 116 7.53 30.31 18.95
N GLN A 117 6.35 30.09 19.54
CA GLN A 117 5.24 31.06 19.61
C GLN A 117 4.82 31.61 18.23
N GLN A 118 4.82 30.79 17.17
CA GLN A 118 4.46 31.20 15.80
C GLN A 118 3.13 30.58 15.34
N THR A 119 2.33 31.32 14.56
CA THR A 119 1.03 30.87 14.02
C THR A 119 1.15 30.20 12.63
N VAL A 120 0.10 29.46 12.24
CA VAL A 120 0.13 28.22 11.43
C VAL A 120 0.05 28.42 9.91
N ASP A 121 0.01 29.65 9.39
CA ASP A 121 -0.43 29.91 8.00
C ASP A 121 0.46 29.28 6.89
N SER A 122 1.68 28.82 7.23
CA SER A 122 2.45 27.80 6.48
C SER A 122 3.49 27.15 7.39
N ALA A 123 3.07 26.07 8.06
CA ALA A 123 3.78 25.49 9.20
C ALA A 123 5.14 24.86 8.83
N GLU A 124 5.23 24.23 7.67
CA GLU A 124 6.41 23.45 7.26
C GLU A 124 7.49 24.32 6.61
N ALA A 125 7.10 25.43 5.97
CA ALA A 125 8.04 26.41 5.42
C ALA A 125 8.77 27.23 6.50
N ARG A 126 8.27 27.20 7.74
CA ARG A 126 8.85 27.89 8.91
C ARG A 126 9.87 27.05 9.69
N LEU A 127 9.89 25.73 9.47
CA LEU A 127 10.92 24.87 10.04
C LEU A 127 12.12 24.80 9.11
N SER A 128 13.33 24.85 9.68
CA SER A 128 14.52 24.62 8.88
C SER A 128 14.61 23.15 8.47
N ALA A 129 15.37 22.89 7.39
CA ALA A 129 15.66 21.51 6.97
C ALA A 129 16.29 20.69 8.11
N ASP A 130 17.14 21.31 8.94
CA ASP A 130 17.79 20.68 10.08
C ASP A 130 16.76 20.26 11.15
N GLU A 131 15.80 21.13 11.46
CA GLU A 131 14.74 20.81 12.44
C GLU A 131 13.85 19.67 11.95
N LEU A 132 13.51 19.65 10.67
CA LEU A 132 12.74 18.56 10.09
C LEU A 132 13.56 17.26 9.97
N SER A 133 14.89 17.37 9.82
CA SER A 133 15.79 16.22 9.81
C SER A 133 15.77 15.45 11.13
N GLU A 134 15.61 16.14 12.27
CA GLU A 134 15.46 15.50 13.59
C GLU A 134 14.23 14.57 13.60
N PHE A 135 13.11 15.05 13.05
CA PHE A 135 11.90 14.25 12.92
C PHE A 135 12.12 13.05 12.00
N TYR A 136 12.70 13.25 10.82
CA TYR A 136 12.93 12.16 9.87
C TYR A 136 13.78 11.06 10.47
N LYS A 137 14.89 11.43 11.12
CA LYS A 137 15.77 10.48 11.79
C LYS A 137 14.99 9.69 12.87
N ALA A 138 14.31 10.39 13.78
CA ALA A 138 13.58 9.74 14.87
C ALA A 138 12.46 8.81 14.36
N PHE A 139 11.75 9.23 13.30
CA PHE A 139 10.72 8.42 12.68
C PHE A 139 11.31 7.16 12.01
N LEU A 140 12.42 7.29 11.29
CA LEU A 140 13.09 6.16 10.64
C LEU A 140 13.65 5.17 11.66
N ASP A 141 14.30 5.65 12.72
CA ASP A 141 14.83 4.80 13.79
C ASP A 141 13.71 4.02 14.48
N LYS A 142 12.60 4.70 14.80
CA LYS A 142 11.41 4.09 15.41
C LYS A 142 10.76 3.03 14.51
N ASN A 143 10.71 3.27 13.20
CA ASN A 143 10.04 2.38 12.24
C ASN A 143 10.98 1.38 11.56
N TYR A 144 12.28 1.38 11.91
CA TYR A 144 13.27 0.51 11.29
C TYR A 144 12.87 -0.97 11.28
N PRO A 145 12.40 -1.59 12.39
CA PRO A 145 12.02 -3.00 12.38
C PRO A 145 10.84 -3.28 11.44
N LEU A 146 9.90 -2.33 11.32
CA LEU A 146 8.77 -2.43 10.41
C LEU A 146 9.24 -2.43 8.96
N HIS A 147 10.14 -1.52 8.59
CA HIS A 147 10.69 -1.42 7.24
C HIS A 147 11.55 -2.64 6.89
N ALA A 148 12.36 -3.12 7.82
CA ALA A 148 13.15 -4.34 7.62
C ALA A 148 12.27 -5.56 7.36
N ASN A 149 11.16 -5.70 8.09
CA ASN A 149 10.18 -6.77 7.89
C ASN A 149 9.42 -6.63 6.56
N TYR A 150 9.05 -5.41 6.17
CA TYR A 150 8.44 -5.14 4.87
C TYR A 150 9.38 -5.56 3.73
N ASN A 151 10.63 -5.06 3.73
CA ASN A 151 11.62 -5.36 2.69
C ASN A 151 11.91 -6.87 2.59
N ARG A 152 11.98 -7.56 3.74
CA ARG A 152 12.11 -9.01 3.79
C ARG A 152 10.92 -9.69 3.12
N SER A 153 9.70 -9.30 3.47
CA SER A 153 8.47 -9.88 2.92
C SER A 153 8.36 -9.64 1.42
N GLU A 154 8.63 -8.42 0.97
CA GLU A 154 8.65 -8.05 -0.45
C GLU A 154 9.69 -8.86 -1.24
N SER A 155 10.87 -9.10 -0.66
CA SER A 155 11.90 -9.97 -1.26
C SER A 155 11.39 -11.41 -1.46
N TYR A 156 10.67 -11.97 -0.48
CA TYR A 156 10.06 -13.30 -0.64
C TYR A 156 9.02 -13.34 -1.76
N TYR A 157 8.11 -12.37 -1.82
CA TYR A 157 7.08 -12.31 -2.87
C TYR A 157 7.69 -12.09 -4.27
N SER A 158 8.72 -11.25 -4.38
CA SER A 158 9.38 -10.97 -5.66
C SER A 158 10.23 -12.14 -6.18
N THR A 159 10.84 -12.93 -5.29
CA THR A 159 11.64 -14.11 -5.66
C THR A 159 10.75 -15.31 -5.97
N GLY A 160 9.68 -15.53 -5.21
CA GLY A 160 8.68 -16.57 -5.50
C GLY A 160 8.00 -16.38 -6.86
N ASN A 161 7.77 -15.14 -7.28
CA ASN A 161 7.22 -14.81 -8.60
C ASN A 161 8.19 -15.09 -9.77
N ARG A 162 9.50 -15.23 -9.52
CA ARG A 162 10.52 -15.50 -10.54
C ARG A 162 10.72 -16.99 -10.84
N LEU A 163 10.34 -17.88 -9.93
CA LEU A 163 10.52 -19.33 -10.10
C LEU A 163 9.44 -19.98 -10.99
N PHE A 164 8.45 -19.20 -11.45
CA PHE A 164 7.37 -19.66 -12.33
C PHE A 164 7.33 -18.90 -13.67
N GLY A 165 8.39 -18.16 -14.01
CA GLY A 165 8.54 -17.41 -15.26
C GLY A 165 9.40 -18.12 -16.29
#